data_AF-A0A0J7YPL9-F1
#
_entry.id   AF-A0A0J7YPL9-F1
#
_cell.length_a   1.000
_cell.length_b   1.000
_cell.length_c   1.000
_cell.angle_alpha   90.00
_cell.angle_beta   90.00
_cell.angle_gamma   90.00
#
_symmetry.space_group_name_H-M   'P 1'
#
loop_
_entity.id
_entity.type
_entity.pdbx_description
1 polymer ?
#
loop_
_entity_poly.entity_id
_entity_poly.type
_entity_poly.pdbx_seq_one_letter_code
_entity_poly.pdbx_strand_id
1 'polypeptide(L)' 'MEEKWRPILGVESILISVVSLLSDPNLESPANIDASINLLRDPEGYRKRIRRLVRRSVEMI' A
#
# COMPACT_ATOMS: atom_id res chain seq x y z
N MET A 1 -10.70 -3.01 15.25
CA MET A 1 -9.99 -2.15 16.21
C MET A 1 -9.34 -1.07 15.36
N GLU A 2 -9.87 0.15 15.37
CA GLU A 2 -9.37 1.23 14.53
C GLU A 2 -8.01 1.67 15.09
N GLU A 3 -6.92 1.36 14.38
CA GLU A 3 -5.56 1.72 14.82
C GLU A 3 -5.34 3.23 14.68
N LYS A 4 -5.75 3.96 15.71
CA LYS A 4 -5.46 5.40 15.84
C LYS A 4 -4.05 5.60 16.34
N TRP A 5 -3.47 6.74 15.95
CA TRP A 5 -2.19 7.21 16.50
C TRP A 5 -2.24 7.22 18.04
N ARG A 6 -1.16 6.75 18.67
CA ARG A 6 -0.94 6.81 20.12
C ARG A 6 0.48 7.31 20.39
N PRO A 7 0.72 8.11 21.45
CA PRO A 7 2.06 8.64 21.75
C PRO A 7 3.16 7.60 21.95
N ILE A 8 2.77 6.35 22.21
CA ILE A 8 3.69 5.20 22.36
C ILE A 8 4.24 4.69 21.01
N LEU A 9 3.60 5.04 19.89
CA LEU A 9 4.03 4.60 18.57
C LEU A 9 5.22 5.44 18.11
N GLY A 10 6.36 4.80 17.90
CA GLY A 10 7.54 5.43 17.34
C GLY A 10 7.50 5.48 15.81
N VAL A 11 8.40 6.29 15.22
CA VAL A 11 8.57 6.40 13.75
C VAL A 11 8.80 5.02 13.12
N GLU A 12 9.63 4.17 13.74
CA GLU A 12 9.90 2.81 13.28
C GLU A 12 8.61 1.98 13.13
N SER A 13 7.74 2.00 14.16
CA SER A 13 6.48 1.26 14.13
C SER A 13 5.53 1.75 13.02
N ILE A 14 5.54 3.05 12.74
CA ILE A 14 4.78 3.62 11.61
C ILE A 14 5.35 3.13 10.28
N LEU A 15 6.67 3.15 10.11
CA LEU A 15 7.29 2.73 8.85
C LEU A 15 7.05 1.24 8.60
N ILE A 16 7.12 0.40 9.64
CA ILE A 16 6.75 -1.01 9.57
C ILE A 16 5.28 -1.16 9.16
N SER A 17 4.37 -0.38 9.74
CA SER A 17 2.94 -0.48 9.37
C SER A 17 2.69 -0.06 7.92
N VAL A 18 3.39 0.95 7.41
CA VAL A 18 3.31 1.36 5.99
C VAL A 18 3.84 0.26 5.07
N VAL A 19 4.98 -0.36 5.39
CA VAL A 19 5.52 -1.48 4.57
C VAL A 19 4.58 -2.68 4.59
N SER A 20 4.01 -3.00 5.76
CA SER A 20 3.00 -4.06 5.89
C SER A 20 1.77 -3.76 5.05
N LEU A 21 1.24 -2.53 5.08
CA LEU A 21 0.10 -2.10 4.27
C LEU A 21 0.40 -2.14 2.76
N LEU A 22 1.62 -1.84 2.34
CA LEU A 22 2.03 -1.97 0.93
C LEU A 22 2.11 -3.44 0.48
N SER A 23 2.45 -4.34 1.41
CA SER A 23 2.55 -5.78 1.14
C SER A 23 1.18 -6.47 1.16
N ASP A 24 0.28 -6.01 2.04
CA ASP A 24 -1.09 -6.48 2.19
C ASP A 24 -2.07 -5.30 2.23
N PRO A 25 -2.53 -4.81 1.07
CA PRO A 25 -3.43 -3.66 0.99
C PRO A 25 -4.77 -3.91 1.67
N ASN A 26 -5.25 -2.94 2.45
CA ASN A 26 -6.57 -3.02 3.08
C ASN A 26 -7.70 -2.75 2.07
N LEU A 27 -8.46 -3.80 1.72
CA LEU A 27 -9.61 -3.72 0.80
C LEU A 27 -10.94 -3.42 1.49
N GLU A 28 -11.02 -3.51 2.82
CA GLU A 28 -12.22 -3.18 3.61
C GLU A 28 -12.43 -1.66 3.69
N SER A 29 -11.34 -0.89 3.60
CA SER A 29 -11.36 0.57 3.61
C SER A 29 -10.36 1.12 2.57
N PRO A 30 -10.68 0.98 1.26
CA PRO A 30 -9.75 1.37 0.21
C PRO A 30 -9.75 2.89 0.03
N ALA A 31 -8.58 3.51 0.21
CA ALA A 31 -8.40 4.93 -0.13
C ALA A 31 -8.44 5.17 -1.66
N ASN A 32 -8.06 4.16 -2.45
CA ASN A 32 -8.15 4.17 -3.91
C ASN A 32 -9.03 3.00 -4.37
N ILE A 33 -10.29 3.31 -4.70
CA ILE A 33 -11.31 2.32 -5.10
C ILE A 33 -10.94 1.65 -6.43
N ASP A 34 -10.37 2.38 -7.38
CA ASP A 34 -9.98 1.79 -8.67
C ASP A 34 -8.84 0.78 -8.52
N ALA A 35 -7.89 1.08 -7.64
CA ALA A 35 -6.79 0.18 -7.33
C ALA A 35 -7.28 -1.09 -6.62
N SER A 36 -8.25 -0.97 -5.70
CA SER A 36 -8.83 -2.14 -5.02
C SER A 36 -9.63 -3.02 -5.98
N ILE A 37 -10.45 -2.41 -6.85
CA ILE A 37 -11.16 -3.14 -7.92
C ILE A 37 -10.17 -3.81 -8.87
N ASN A 38 -9.10 -3.11 -9.27
CA ASN A 38 -8.10 -3.67 -10.17
C ASN A 38 -7.35 -4.85 -9.53
N LEU A 39 -6.96 -4.76 -8.26
CA LEU A 39 -6.34 -5.87 -7.53
C LEU A 39 -7.26 -7.09 -7.47
N LEU A 40 -8.57 -6.89 -7.24
CA LEU A 40 -9.55 -7.97 -7.15
C LEU A 40 -9.88 -8.61 -8.51
N ARG A 41 -10.06 -7.81 -9.56
CA ARG A 41 -10.51 -8.28 -10.88
C ARG A 41 -9.37 -8.72 -11.80
N ASP A 42 -8.20 -8.10 -11.69
CA ASP A 42 -7.02 -8.38 -12.50
C ASP A 42 -5.73 -8.24 -11.67
N PRO A 43 -5.42 -9.24 -10.81
CA PRO A 43 -4.22 -9.21 -9.98
C PRO A 43 -2.92 -9.14 -10.79
N GLU A 44 -2.89 -9.70 -12.00
CA GLU A 44 -1.70 -9.70 -12.85
C GLU A 44 -1.43 -8.31 -13.44
N GLY A 45 -2.46 -7.66 -13.99
CA GLY A 45 -2.39 -6.29 -14.47
C GLY A 45 -2.05 -5.30 -13.36
N TYR A 46 -2.63 -5.49 -12.17
CA TYR A 46 -2.25 -4.72 -10.97
C TYR A 46 -0.76 -4.85 -10.68
N ARG A 47 -0.23 -6.08 -10.59
CA ARG A 47 1.21 -6.33 -10.37
C ARG A 47 2.09 -5.74 -11.48
N LYS A 48 1.65 -5.76 -12.74
CA LYS A 48 2.37 -5.14 -13.86
C LYS A 48 2.44 -3.61 -13.70
N ARG A 49 1.35 -2.98 -13.26
CA ARG A 49 1.30 -1.54 -12.97
C ARG A 49 2.20 -1.17 -11.80
N ILE A 50 2.15 -1.91 -10.69
CA ILE A 50 3.02 -1.69 -9.52
C ILE A 50 4.50 -1.78 -9.93
N ARG A 51 4.91 -2.81 -10.68
CA ARG A 51 6.30 -2.93 -11.18
C ARG A 51 6.74 -1.72 -12.00
N ARG A 52 5.86 -1.15 -12.83
CA ARG A 52 6.15 0.09 -13.58
C ARG A 52 6.32 1.29 -12.65
N LEU A 53 5.49 1.41 -11.61
CA LEU A 53 5.59 2.50 -10.64
C LEU A 53 6.89 2.42 -9.83
N VAL A 54 7.29 1.21 -9.39
CA VAL A 54 8.56 0.98 -8.68
C VAL A 54 9.75 1.37 -9.54
N ARG A 55 9.76 1.01 -10.84
CA ARG A 55 10.83 1.45 -11.76
C ARG A 55 10.92 2.97 -11.84
N ARG A 56 9.78 3.63 -12.04
CA ARG A 56 9.72 5.10 -12.10
C ARG A 56 10.19 5.76 -10.80
N SER A 57 9.87 5.20 -9.63
CA SER A 57 10.29 5.79 -8.35
C SER A 57 11.80 5.71 -8.14
N VAL A 58 12.48 4.72 -8.72
CA VAL A 58 13.94 4.59 -8.67
C VAL A 58 14.62 5.51 -9.68
N GLU A 59 14.06 5.67 -10.89
CA GLU A 59 14.58 6.58 -11.93
C GLU A 59 14.48 8.07 -11.55
N MET A 60 13.63 8.41 -10.58
CA MET A 60 13.45 9.78 -10.08
C MET A 60 14.43 10.16 -8.96
N ILE A 61 15.30 9.24 -8.55
CA ILE A 61 16.40 9.45 -7.59
C ILE A 61 17.68 9.76 -8.38
#